data_AF-A0A7Y5KFT1-F1
#
_entry.id   AF-A0A7Y5KFT1-F1
#
_cell.length_a   1.000
_cell.length_b   1.000
_cell.length_c   1.000
_cell.angle_alpha   90.00
_cell.angle_beta   90.00
_cell.angle_gamma   90.00
#
_symmetry.space_group_name_H-M   'P 1'
#
loop_
_entity.id
_entity.type
_entity.pdbx_description
1 polymer ?
#
loop_
_entity_poly.entity_id
_entity_poly.type
_entity_poly.pdbx_seq_one_letter_code
_entity_poly.pdbx_strand_id
1 'polypeptide(L)'
;MQRWCQIIGWTLLSFLLLSGGTMSYFIATQHPFWTEHPLRQHFIPIGHAHAGLLGIIMLLYGLYLDKVNLSQQARNWAAALYIIGTLLMPGGFLMGAIKPGLTTPSREFLLTPIGGLLIGISFITMAIGMFRTRKA
;
A
#
# COMPACT_ATOMS: atom_id res chain seq x y z
N MET A 1 8.21 -14.80 -6.72
CA MET A 1 7.62 -13.61 -6.06
C MET A 1 7.78 -12.33 -6.87
N GLN A 2 8.88 -12.13 -7.62
CA GLN A 2 9.09 -10.94 -8.45
C GLN A 2 7.92 -10.62 -9.40
N ARG A 3 7.43 -11.61 -10.18
CA ARG A 3 6.29 -11.41 -11.09
C ARG A 3 5.03 -10.91 -10.38
N TRP A 4 4.76 -11.40 -9.18
CA TRP A 4 3.64 -10.93 -8.36
C TRP A 4 3.82 -9.48 -7.91
N CYS A 5 5.03 -9.10 -7.51
CA CYS A 5 5.35 -7.70 -7.19
C CYS A 5 5.09 -6.79 -8.39
N GLN A 6 5.45 -7.22 -9.61
CA GLN A 6 5.19 -6.46 -10.84
C GLN A 6 3.69 -6.33 -11.14
N ILE A 7 2.95 -7.45 -11.15
CA ILE A 7 1.51 -7.45 -11.43
C ILE A 7 0.77 -6.55 -10.44
N ILE A 8 1.05 -6.70 -9.15
CA ILE A 8 0.38 -5.94 -8.09
C ILE A 8 0.80 -4.47 -8.15
N GLY A 9 2.09 -4.18 -8.34
CA GLY A 9 2.58 -2.81 -8.49
C GLY A 9 1.88 -2.07 -9.64
N TRP A 10 1.81 -2.67 -10.83
CA TRP A 10 1.11 -2.07 -11.98
C TRP A 10 -0.40 -1.94 -11.76
N THR A 11 -1.01 -2.90 -11.06
CA THR A 11 -2.42 -2.81 -10.67
C THR A 11 -2.66 -1.62 -9.74
N LEU A 12 -1.79 -1.41 -8.75
CA LEU A 12 -1.88 -0.28 -7.82
C LEU A 12 -1.63 1.07 -8.50
N LEU A 13 -0.73 1.13 -9.49
CA LEU A 13 -0.53 2.34 -10.29
C LEU A 13 -1.74 2.67 -11.17
N SER A 14 -2.37 1.64 -11.74
CA SER A 14 -3.62 1.80 -12.47
C SER A 14 -4.73 2.31 -11.53
N PHE A 15 -4.84 1.73 -10.34
CA PHE A 15 -5.75 2.20 -9.30
C PHE A 15 -5.47 3.65 -8.90
N LEU A 16 -4.20 4.03 -8.73
CA LEU A 16 -3.80 5.41 -8.43
C LEU A 16 -4.35 6.37 -9.48
N LEU A 17 -4.10 6.13 -10.77
CA LEU A 17 -4.56 7.02 -11.83
C LEU A 17 -6.08 7.14 -11.89
N LEU A 18 -6.80 6.01 -11.84
CA LEU A 18 -8.25 5.98 -11.90
C LEU A 18 -8.88 6.68 -10.69
N SER A 19 -8.45 6.33 -9.48
CA SER A 19 -9.02 6.92 -8.25
C SER A 19 -8.68 8.39 -8.10
N GLY A 20 -7.52 8.85 -8.59
CA GLY A 20 -7.16 10.27 -8.63
C GLY A 20 -8.09 11.09 -9.52
N GLY A 21 -8.43 10.56 -10.69
CA GLY A 21 -9.44 11.14 -11.58
C GLY A 21 -10.82 11.20 -10.93
N THR A 22 -11.25 10.10 -10.30
CA THR A 22 -12.53 10.04 -9.58
C THR A 22 -12.60 11.04 -8.43
N MET A 23 -11.55 11.18 -7.62
CA MET A 23 -11.49 12.18 -6.56
C MET A 23 -11.56 13.60 -7.12
N SER A 24 -10.82 13.88 -8.19
CA SER A 24 -10.85 15.19 -8.85
C SER A 24 -12.26 15.53 -9.35
N TYR A 25 -12.96 14.56 -9.93
CA TYR A 25 -14.36 14.69 -10.33
C TYR A 25 -15.28 14.97 -9.13
N PHE A 26 -15.16 14.20 -8.03
CA PHE A 26 -15.97 14.42 -6.83
C PHE A 26 -15.74 15.79 -6.18
N ILE A 27 -14.49 16.25 -6.14
CA ILE A 27 -14.15 17.58 -5.63
C ILE A 27 -14.72 18.67 -6.55
N ALA A 28 -14.54 18.54 -7.87
CA ALA A 28 -15.03 19.54 -8.83
C ALA A 28 -16.56 19.66 -8.85
N THR A 29 -17.27 18.55 -8.64
CA THR A 29 -18.74 18.49 -8.68
C THR A 29 -19.40 18.63 -7.32
N GLN A 30 -18.62 18.78 -6.23
CA GLN A 30 -19.13 18.76 -4.85
C GLN A 30 -20.03 17.55 -4.58
N HIS A 31 -19.64 16.39 -5.12
CA HIS A 31 -20.46 15.19 -5.12
C HIS A 31 -20.88 14.81 -3.69
N PRO A 32 -22.17 14.45 -3.44
CA PRO A 32 -22.67 14.17 -2.08
C PRO A 32 -21.85 13.12 -1.33
N PHE A 33 -21.42 12.06 -2.04
CA PHE A 33 -20.49 11.08 -1.46
C PHE A 33 -19.23 11.71 -0.83
N TRP A 34 -18.70 12.79 -1.38
CA TRP A 34 -17.49 13.45 -0.88
C TRP A 34 -17.76 14.46 0.23
N THR A 35 -18.88 15.17 0.17
CA THR A 35 -19.18 16.31 1.06
C THR A 35 -19.95 15.91 2.31
N GLU A 36 -20.71 14.81 2.27
CA GLU A 36 -21.52 14.34 3.42
C GLU A 36 -20.69 13.85 4.61
N HIS A 37 -19.46 13.37 4.37
CA HIS A 37 -18.66 12.73 5.40
C HIS A 37 -17.21 13.24 5.41
N PRO A 38 -16.83 14.06 6.42
CA PRO A 38 -15.48 14.63 6.54
C PRO A 38 -14.36 13.58 6.53
N LEU A 39 -14.62 12.38 7.09
CA LEU A 39 -13.65 11.29 7.08
C LEU A 39 -13.23 10.88 5.66
N ARG A 40 -14.12 10.95 4.66
CA ARG A 40 -13.79 10.60 3.27
C ARG A 40 -12.75 11.55 2.69
N GLN A 41 -12.86 12.84 3.02
CA GLN A 41 -11.94 13.88 2.55
C GLN A 41 -10.53 13.74 3.14
N HIS A 42 -10.38 13.03 4.26
CA HIS A 42 -9.08 12.74 4.86
C HIS A 42 -8.57 11.35 4.47
N PHE A 43 -9.38 10.32 4.64
CA PHE A 43 -8.95 8.93 4.55
C PHE A 43 -8.79 8.47 3.10
N ILE A 44 -9.66 8.91 2.18
CA ILE A 44 -9.55 8.49 0.78
C ILE A 44 -8.26 9.03 0.14
N PRO A 45 -7.90 10.33 0.28
CA PRO A 45 -6.62 10.82 -0.22
C PRO A 45 -5.40 10.13 0.40
N ILE A 46 -5.43 9.87 1.71
CA ILE A 46 -4.32 9.17 2.39
C ILE A 46 -4.20 7.73 1.89
N GLY A 47 -5.31 7.01 1.77
CA GLY A 47 -5.33 5.65 1.22
C GLY A 47 -4.85 5.59 -0.24
N HIS A 48 -5.32 6.52 -1.07
CA HIS A 48 -4.88 6.68 -2.46
C HIS A 48 -3.37 6.93 -2.57
N ALA A 49 -2.85 7.88 -1.78
CA ALA A 49 -1.43 8.21 -1.82
C ALA A 49 -0.55 7.02 -1.41
N HIS A 50 -0.93 6.28 -0.36
CA HIS A 50 -0.20 5.08 0.06
C HIS A 50 -0.29 3.96 -0.97
N ALA A 51 -1.44 3.74 -1.61
CA ALA A 51 -1.59 2.74 -2.67
C ALA A 51 -0.63 3.01 -3.84
N GLY A 52 -0.54 4.28 -4.28
CA GLY A 52 0.38 4.69 -5.33
C GLY A 52 1.85 4.53 -4.96
N LEU A 53 2.24 5.14 -3.83
CA LEU A 53 3.63 5.12 -3.37
C LEU A 53 4.13 3.68 -3.15
N LEU A 54 3.34 2.86 -2.45
CA LEU A 54 3.70 1.47 -2.23
C LEU A 54 3.64 0.65 -3.52
N GLY A 55 2.77 0.99 -4.48
CA GLY A 55 2.79 0.42 -5.83
C GLY A 55 4.12 0.65 -6.55
N ILE A 56 4.65 1.89 -6.53
CA ILE A 56 5.98 2.20 -7.10
C ILE A 56 7.07 1.42 -6.36
N ILE A 57 7.06 1.46 -5.03
CA ILE A 57 8.06 0.76 -4.22
C ILE A 57 7.98 -0.75 -4.47
N MET A 58 6.81 -1.32 -4.77
CA MET A 58 6.66 -2.73 -5.12
C MET A 58 7.34 -3.13 -6.42
N LEU A 59 7.29 -2.26 -7.43
CA LEU A 59 8.05 -2.48 -8.65
C LEU A 59 9.56 -2.48 -8.34
N LEU A 60 10.04 -1.50 -7.57
CA LEU A 60 11.44 -1.43 -7.14
C LEU A 60 11.83 -2.65 -6.29
N TYR A 61 10.99 -3.03 -5.32
CA TYR A 61 11.18 -4.18 -4.45
C TYR A 61 11.36 -5.45 -5.28
N GLY A 62 10.51 -5.66 -6.29
CA GLY A 62 10.66 -6.77 -7.24
C GLY A 62 11.98 -6.75 -8.01
N LEU A 63 12.51 -5.57 -8.38
CA LEU A 63 13.80 -5.42 -9.06
C LEU A 63 15.00 -5.76 -8.16
N TYR A 64 14.89 -5.50 -6.86
CA TYR A 64 15.95 -5.77 -5.88
C TYR A 64 15.82 -7.14 -5.20
N LEU A 65 14.68 -7.82 -5.33
CA LEU A 65 14.38 -9.05 -4.59
C LEU A 65 15.46 -10.12 -4.76
N ASP A 66 15.97 -10.29 -5.98
CA ASP A 66 17.00 -11.32 -6.27
C ASP A 66 18.44 -10.80 -6.16
N LYS A 67 18.62 -9.53 -5.79
CA LYS A 67 19.93 -8.87 -5.64
C LYS A 67 20.43 -8.82 -4.19
N VAL A 68 19.67 -9.37 -3.24
CA VAL A 68 20.03 -9.37 -1.82
C VAL A 68 20.55 -10.73 -1.38
N ASN A 69 21.54 -10.74 -0.49
CA ASN A 69 22.12 -11.96 0.08
C ASN A 69 21.18 -12.59 1.15
N LEU A 70 20.08 -13.18 0.69
CA LEU A 70 19.10 -13.90 1.48
C LEU A 70 18.76 -15.25 0.82
N SER A 71 18.44 -16.25 1.64
CA SER A 71 17.90 -17.51 1.13
C SER A 71 16.62 -17.27 0.33
N GLN A 72 16.33 -18.14 -0.64
CA GLN A 72 15.11 -18.00 -1.47
C GLN A 72 13.84 -17.97 -0.61
N GLN A 73 13.80 -18.75 0.46
CA GLN A 73 12.67 -18.80 1.39
C GLN A 73 12.50 -17.48 2.14
N ALA A 74 13.59 -16.88 2.64
CA ALA A 74 13.54 -15.58 3.30
C ALA A 74 13.10 -14.46 2.35
N ARG A 75 13.60 -14.46 1.09
CA ARG A 75 13.14 -13.53 0.04
C ARG A 75 11.65 -13.67 -0.22
N ASN A 76 11.17 -14.90 -0.38
CA ASN A 76 9.74 -15.16 -0.65
C ASN A 76 8.85 -14.72 0.52
N TRP A 77 9.29 -14.98 1.75
CA TRP A 77 8.56 -14.57 2.95
C TRP A 77 8.50 -13.05 3.10
N ALA A 78 9.63 -12.36 2.95
CA ALA A 78 9.68 -10.90 2.97
C ALA A 78 8.79 -10.29 1.88
N ALA A 79 8.81 -10.85 0.66
CA ALA A 79 7.95 -10.40 -0.43
C ALA A 79 6.45 -10.61 -0.11
N ALA A 80 6.08 -11.73 0.49
CA ALA A 80 4.70 -12.01 0.88
C ALA A 80 4.20 -11.01 1.95
N LEU A 81 5.02 -10.72 2.97
CA LEU A 81 4.70 -9.71 3.99
C LEU A 81 4.48 -8.34 3.36
N TYR A 82 5.35 -7.94 2.43
CA TYR A 82 5.25 -6.65 1.78
C TYR A 82 4.01 -6.55 0.87
N ILE A 83 3.71 -7.62 0.12
CA ILE A 83 2.50 -7.69 -0.70
C ILE A 83 1.25 -7.53 0.17
N ILE A 84 1.13 -8.33 1.24
CA ILE A 84 -0.03 -8.29 2.14
C ILE A 84 -0.12 -6.92 2.80
N GLY A 85 0.98 -6.41 3.36
CA GLY A 85 1.00 -5.11 4.02
C GLY A 85 0.64 -3.96 3.10
N THR A 86 1.09 -4.01 1.83
CA THR A 86 0.76 -3.01 0.80
C THR A 86 -0.71 -3.02 0.41
N LEU A 87 -1.41 -4.14 0.53
CA LEU A 87 -2.85 -4.18 0.30
C LEU A 87 -3.63 -3.75 1.54
N LEU A 88 -3.21 -4.19 2.73
CA LEU A 88 -3.87 -3.88 3.99
C LEU A 88 -3.81 -2.40 4.35
N MET A 89 -2.66 -1.74 4.17
CA MET A 89 -2.48 -0.35 4.59
C MET A 89 -3.44 0.63 3.90
N PRO A 90 -3.40 0.80 2.56
CA PRO A 90 -4.36 1.65 1.87
C PRO A 90 -5.79 1.11 1.98
N GLY A 91 -5.98 -0.21 2.01
CA GLY A 91 -7.29 -0.82 2.21
C GLY A 91 -7.96 -0.41 3.52
N GLY A 92 -7.20 -0.36 4.62
CA GLY A 92 -7.68 0.07 5.93
C GLY A 92 -8.14 1.53 5.96
N PHE A 93 -7.41 2.43 5.30
CA PHE A 93 -7.86 3.82 5.12
C PHE A 93 -9.15 3.90 4.30
N LEU A 94 -9.20 3.22 3.15
CA LEU A 94 -10.36 3.31 2.25
C LEU A 94 -11.62 2.71 2.90
N MET A 95 -11.52 1.50 3.46
CA MET A 95 -12.63 0.86 4.17
C MET A 95 -13.05 1.63 5.43
N GLY A 96 -12.08 2.27 6.09
CA GLY A 96 -12.26 3.11 7.28
C GLY A 96 -13.22 4.29 7.10
N ALA A 97 -13.49 4.70 5.86
CA ALA A 97 -14.30 5.90 5.54
C ALA A 97 -15.47 5.64 4.58
N ILE A 98 -15.71 4.39 4.16
CA ILE A 98 -16.77 4.08 3.18
C ILE A 98 -18.17 4.05 3.83
N LYS A 99 -18.30 3.54 5.07
CA LYS A 99 -19.63 3.34 5.69
C LYS A 99 -20.34 4.68 5.96
N PRO A 100 -21.64 4.80 5.63
CA PRO A 100 -22.41 6.01 5.92
C PRO A 100 -22.49 6.30 7.43
N GLY A 101 -22.51 7.58 7.79
CA GLY A 101 -22.75 8.05 9.17
C GLY A 101 -21.58 7.93 10.14
N LEU A 102 -20.39 7.54 9.68
CA LEU A 102 -19.21 7.47 10.54
C LEU A 102 -18.68 8.86 10.90
N THR A 103 -18.54 9.13 12.20
CA THR A 103 -17.85 10.30 12.77
C THR A 103 -16.45 9.95 13.29
N THR A 104 -16.15 8.66 13.43
CA THR A 104 -14.85 8.12 13.82
C THR A 104 -14.43 6.99 12.88
N PRO A 105 -13.11 6.68 12.79
CA PRO A 105 -12.63 5.59 11.95
C PRO A 105 -13.26 4.26 12.36
N SER A 106 -13.71 3.48 11.38
CA SER A 106 -14.28 2.17 11.66
C SER A 106 -13.21 1.14 12.06
N ARG A 107 -13.64 -0.02 12.57
CA ARG A 107 -12.73 -1.10 13.00
C ARG A 107 -11.76 -1.55 11.88
N GLU A 108 -12.18 -1.44 10.63
CA GLU A 108 -11.38 -1.75 9.44
C GLU A 108 -10.10 -0.89 9.35
N PHE A 109 -10.07 0.29 9.97
CA PHE A 109 -8.86 1.10 10.08
C PHE A 109 -7.70 0.38 10.77
N LEU A 110 -7.96 -0.64 11.61
CA LEU A 110 -6.91 -1.46 12.22
C LEU A 110 -6.04 -2.20 11.19
N LEU A 111 -6.52 -2.39 9.96
CA LEU A 111 -5.71 -2.96 8.88
C LEU A 111 -4.56 -2.05 8.49
N THR A 112 -4.69 -0.73 8.68
CA THR A 112 -3.64 0.25 8.40
C THR A 112 -2.36 0.01 9.21
N PRO A 113 -2.39 0.04 10.57
CA PRO A 113 -1.20 -0.20 11.36
C PRO A 113 -0.68 -1.64 11.20
N ILE A 114 -1.56 -2.64 11.01
CA ILE A 114 -1.13 -4.02 10.72
C ILE A 114 -0.33 -4.05 9.42
N GLY A 115 -0.84 -3.43 8.35
CA GLY A 115 -0.14 -3.34 7.07
C GLY A 115 1.21 -2.66 7.20
N GLY A 116 1.29 -1.57 7.97
CA GLY A 116 2.54 -0.87 8.25
C GLY A 116 3.58 -1.73 8.95
N LEU A 117 3.15 -2.52 9.93
CA LEU A 117 4.04 -3.46 10.62
C LEU A 117 4.61 -4.51 9.66
N LEU A 118 3.77 -5.12 8.81
CA LEU A 118 4.21 -6.12 7.84
C LEU A 118 5.20 -5.55 6.81
N ILE A 119 4.94 -4.34 6.31
CA ILE A 119 5.84 -3.61 5.41
C ILE A 119 7.18 -3.36 6.12
N GLY A 120 7.15 -2.88 7.36
CA GLY A 120 8.35 -2.61 8.15
C GLY A 120 9.22 -3.85 8.33
N ILE A 121 8.62 -4.99 8.70
CA ILE A 121 9.34 -6.26 8.84
C ILE A 121 9.97 -6.69 7.51
N SER A 122 9.25 -6.55 6.40
CA SER A 122 9.78 -6.88 5.08
C SER A 122 10.98 -6.00 4.70
N PHE A 123 10.87 -4.68 4.87
CA PHE A 123 11.93 -3.74 4.52
C PHE A 123 13.19 -3.96 5.37
N ILE A 124 13.01 -4.19 6.68
CA ILE A 124 14.14 -4.52 7.57
C ILE A 124 14.82 -5.82 7.10
N THR A 125 14.04 -6.84 6.73
CA THR A 125 14.58 -8.11 6.23
C THR A 125 15.41 -7.90 4.95
N MET A 126 14.88 -7.14 3.99
CA MET A 126 15.61 -6.79 2.76
C MET A 126 16.88 -5.99 3.04
N ALA A 127 16.82 -5.00 3.95
CA ALA A 127 17.97 -4.19 4.34
C ALA A 127 19.09 -5.06 4.95
N ILE A 128 18.74 -5.98 5.86
CA ILE A 128 19.70 -6.95 6.43
C ILE A 128 20.35 -7.78 5.31
N GLY A 129 19.56 -8.24 4.33
CA GLY A 129 20.05 -8.93 3.14
C GLY A 129 21.06 -8.10 2.36
N MET A 130 20.77 -6.82 2.10
CA MET A 130 21.68 -5.90 1.41
C MET A 130 22.98 -5.67 2.17
N PHE A 131 22.93 -5.46 3.49
CA PHE A 131 24.14 -5.28 4.30
C PHE A 131 25.07 -6.51 4.26
N ARG A 132 24.50 -7.72 4.25
CA ARG A 132 25.26 -8.97 4.07
C ARG A 132 25.87 -9.15 2.68
N THR A 133 25.46 -8.32 1.71
CA THR A 133 25.95 -8.36 0.33
C THR A 133 27.24 -7.53 0.15
N ARG A 134 27.63 -6.69 1.14
CA ARG A 134 28.92 -5.96 1.15
C ARG A 134 30.08 -6.89 1.57
N LYS A 135 30.52 -7.74 0.65
CA LYS A 135 31.91 -8.18 0.49
C LYS A 135 32.12 -8.51 -0.99
N ALA A 136 32.55 -7.51 -1.75
CA ALA A 136 33.25 -7.66 -3.02
C ALA A 136 34.49 -6.77 -2.94
#